data_AF-A0A951QSU5-F1
#
_entry.id   AF-A0A951QSU5-F1
#
_cell.length_a   1.000
_cell.length_b   1.000
_cell.length_c   1.000
_cell.angle_alpha   90.00
_cell.angle_beta   90.00
_cell.angle_gamma   90.00
#
_symmetry.space_group_name_H-M   'P 1'
#
loop_
_entity.id
_entity.type
_entity.pdbx_description
1 polymer ?
#
loop_
_entity_poly.entity_id
_entity_poly.type
_entity_poly.pdbx_seq_one_letter_code
_entity_poly.pdbx_strand_id
1 'polypeptide(L)'
;MSTTTYTPVSLGKIDTLDSSTLGIIEFAKALLRDKQYLPKAEFSKLVQSFGWGRELVRSYIKIALAFADVEINKLAKIEPRTLFKITSTKKFALVVEGIRNSVGHVTQQLVENLIEACKRPRTAKPDKPSIWRAEKDGSRSCVVPPIKEDDHYTGISIQRAMDNEGMTAQSFVREAAAFREAYLSGAFLLVSELPPHLQAILGEKLKYSAPTPVDDDIEVKTYTDQSETDETTVEVVEVVETMEIPQDIETSIEGNEDLQLNNSIESMSFEKIAALVVQCTTWSEIVAITSQIDERTRLDSWNVLAESEKRRITALKGSCKTIPSIKVGDKVNWVNHYPHLSAWLPLKVQEINNGQVKLELCNFLVPIEELSLTW
;
A
#
# COMPACT_ATOMS: atom_id res chain seq x y z
N MET A 1 -5.51 -53.07 3.71
CA MET A 1 -5.17 -51.64 3.75
C MET A 1 -4.32 -51.41 4.98
N SER A 2 -3.01 -51.29 4.80
CA SER A 2 -2.11 -50.96 5.90
C SER A 2 -2.23 -49.47 6.14
N THR A 3 -3.09 -49.06 7.07
CA THR A 3 -3.06 -47.68 7.59
C THR A 3 -1.67 -47.45 8.15
N THR A 4 -0.93 -46.52 7.56
CA THR A 4 0.25 -45.95 8.21
C THR A 4 -0.26 -45.33 9.50
N THR A 5 -0.20 -46.08 10.60
CA THR A 5 -0.33 -45.48 11.92
C THR A 5 0.79 -44.47 11.96
N TYR A 6 0.43 -43.18 11.99
CA TYR A 6 1.36 -42.16 12.43
C TYR A 6 1.78 -42.63 13.82
N THR A 7 2.93 -43.32 13.91
CA THR A 7 3.58 -43.57 15.17
C THR A 7 3.55 -42.21 15.85
N PRO A 8 2.87 -42.06 17.00
CA PRO A 8 2.94 -40.81 17.72
C PRO A 8 4.42 -40.53 17.82
N VAL A 9 4.90 -39.48 17.13
CA VAL A 9 6.30 -39.05 17.13
C VAL A 9 6.74 -39.27 18.54
N SER A 10 7.66 -40.22 18.78
CA SER A 10 7.86 -40.80 20.10
C SER A 10 7.82 -39.65 21.08
N LEU A 11 6.75 -39.57 21.88
CA LEU A 11 6.43 -38.42 22.71
C LEU A 11 7.40 -38.34 23.89
N GLY A 12 8.59 -38.94 23.74
CA GLY A 12 9.81 -38.49 24.37
C GLY A 12 10.02 -37.04 23.97
N LYS A 13 9.38 -36.15 24.73
CA LYS A 13 9.83 -34.81 25.02
C LYS A 13 10.45 -34.11 23.81
N ILE A 14 9.59 -33.42 23.05
CA ILE A 14 10.00 -32.36 22.12
C ILE A 14 10.50 -31.18 22.97
N ASP A 15 11.53 -31.44 23.78
CA ASP A 15 12.10 -30.50 24.76
C ASP A 15 13.45 -29.98 24.22
N THR A 16 13.92 -30.48 23.07
CA THR A 16 15.19 -30.12 22.46
C THR A 16 15.04 -29.78 20.98
N LEU A 17 15.97 -28.97 20.46
CA LEU A 17 16.03 -28.61 19.05
C LEU A 17 16.13 -29.85 18.15
N ASP A 18 16.99 -30.80 18.54
CA ASP A 18 17.27 -32.00 17.78
C ASP A 18 16.01 -32.87 17.67
N SER A 19 15.30 -33.13 18.78
CA SER A 19 14.06 -33.92 18.77
C SER A 19 12.93 -33.25 17.97
N SER A 20 12.82 -31.93 18.05
CA SER A 20 11.87 -31.15 17.24
C SER A 20 12.13 -31.30 15.74
N THR A 21 13.39 -31.19 15.35
CA THR A 21 13.81 -31.24 13.95
C THR A 21 13.64 -32.64 13.36
N LEU A 22 14.03 -33.67 14.12
CA LEU A 22 13.81 -35.07 13.75
C LEU A 22 12.32 -35.34 13.52
N GLY A 23 11.46 -34.95 14.45
CA GLY A 23 10.01 -35.15 14.35
C GLY A 23 9.40 -34.48 13.12
N ILE A 24 9.85 -33.27 12.77
CA ILE A 24 9.39 -32.56 11.57
C ILE A 24 9.79 -33.31 10.29
N ILE A 25 11.03 -33.81 10.21
CA ILE A 25 11.51 -34.50 9.01
C ILE A 25 10.87 -35.90 8.88
N GLU A 26 10.72 -36.62 9.99
CA GLU A 26 10.01 -37.90 10.03
C GLU A 26 8.57 -37.74 9.55
N PHE A 27 7.85 -36.76 10.11
CA PHE A 27 6.50 -36.44 9.70
C PHE A 27 6.45 -36.03 8.22
N ALA A 28 7.37 -35.18 7.75
CA ALA A 28 7.45 -34.78 6.35
C ALA A 28 7.60 -36.01 5.43
N LYS A 29 8.51 -36.95 5.77
CA LYS A 29 8.73 -38.18 4.99
C LYS A 29 7.50 -39.09 5.01
N ALA A 30 6.84 -39.25 6.17
CA ALA A 30 5.59 -40.00 6.28
C ALA A 30 4.47 -39.39 5.41
N LEU A 31 4.29 -38.07 5.48
CA LEU A 31 3.31 -37.34 4.68
C LEU A 31 3.57 -37.48 3.17
N LEU A 32 4.83 -37.50 2.75
CA LEU A 32 5.19 -37.74 1.34
C LEU A 32 4.85 -39.17 0.91
N ARG A 33 5.09 -40.18 1.76
CA ARG A 33 4.69 -41.57 1.48
C ARG A 33 3.17 -41.67 1.34
N ASP A 34 2.42 -41.13 2.29
CA ASP A 34 0.96 -41.15 2.24
C ASP A 34 0.44 -40.46 0.98
N LYS A 35 1.05 -39.35 0.55
CA LYS A 35 0.72 -38.70 -0.72
C LYS A 35 0.96 -39.58 -1.96
N GLN A 36 1.97 -40.45 -1.91
CA GLN A 36 2.31 -41.36 -3.02
C GLN A 36 1.39 -42.59 -3.07
N TYR A 37 0.98 -43.11 -1.91
CA TYR A 37 0.22 -44.35 -1.81
C TYR A 37 -1.30 -44.15 -1.69
N LEU A 38 -1.77 -43.02 -1.17
CA LEU A 38 -3.19 -42.75 -1.03
C LEU A 38 -3.78 -42.12 -2.31
N PRO A 39 -5.00 -42.49 -2.70
CA PRO A 39 -5.78 -41.74 -3.67
C PRO A 39 -5.91 -40.27 -3.24
N LYS A 40 -5.95 -39.36 -4.22
CA LYS A 40 -6.02 -37.90 -3.98
C LYS A 40 -7.14 -37.50 -2.99
N ALA A 41 -8.30 -38.16 -3.07
CA ALA A 41 -9.43 -37.89 -2.18
C ALA A 41 -9.14 -38.29 -0.72
N GLU A 42 -8.51 -39.46 -0.50
CA GLU A 42 -8.14 -39.95 0.83
C GLU A 42 -7.01 -39.11 1.44
N PHE A 43 -6.00 -38.76 0.63
CA PHE A 43 -4.96 -37.85 1.07
C PHE A 43 -5.52 -36.47 1.46
N SER A 44 -6.48 -35.95 0.70
CA SER A 44 -7.15 -34.68 1.05
C SER A 44 -7.93 -34.79 2.37
N LYS A 45 -8.62 -35.91 2.63
CA LYS A 45 -9.31 -36.15 3.91
C LYS A 45 -8.33 -36.22 5.07
N LEU A 46 -7.21 -36.92 4.89
CA LEU A 46 -6.13 -37.00 5.88
C LEU A 46 -5.57 -35.63 6.22
N VAL A 47 -5.21 -34.84 5.21
CA VAL A 47 -4.72 -33.47 5.39
C VAL A 47 -5.75 -32.58 6.10
N GLN A 48 -7.03 -32.70 5.73
CA GLN A 48 -8.11 -31.96 6.35
C GLN A 48 -8.30 -32.34 7.82
N SER A 49 -8.05 -33.61 8.19
CA SER A 49 -8.11 -34.07 9.58
C SER A 49 -7.08 -33.39 10.49
N PHE A 50 -5.98 -32.88 9.94
CA PHE A 50 -4.99 -32.10 10.68
C PHE A 50 -5.38 -30.62 10.85
N GLY A 51 -6.42 -30.13 10.16
CA GLY A 51 -6.80 -28.72 10.15
C GLY A 51 -5.80 -27.81 9.42
N TRP A 52 -4.92 -28.37 8.58
CA TRP A 52 -3.86 -27.61 7.93
C TRP A 52 -4.27 -27.00 6.60
N GLY A 53 -3.76 -25.79 6.32
CA GLY A 53 -3.86 -25.16 5.01
C GLY A 53 -3.01 -25.88 3.94
N ARG A 54 -3.40 -25.75 2.67
CA ARG A 54 -2.70 -26.37 1.52
C ARG A 54 -1.23 -25.94 1.45
N GLU A 55 -0.93 -24.70 1.83
CA GLU A 55 0.40 -24.11 1.81
C GLU A 55 1.34 -24.79 2.80
N LEU A 56 0.87 -25.07 4.02
CA LEU A 56 1.63 -25.76 5.06
C LEU A 56 1.92 -27.20 4.65
N VAL A 57 0.92 -27.92 4.12
CA VAL A 57 1.11 -29.30 3.63
C VAL A 57 2.14 -29.36 2.52
N ARG A 58 2.10 -28.40 1.57
CA ARG A 58 3.12 -28.27 0.52
C ARG A 58 4.51 -28.01 1.09
N SER A 59 4.66 -27.26 2.18
CA SER A 59 5.98 -26.98 2.76
C SER A 59 6.61 -28.23 3.39
N TYR A 60 5.84 -29.05 4.11
CA TYR A 60 6.31 -30.35 4.59
C TYR A 60 6.69 -31.31 3.44
N ILE A 61 5.87 -31.39 2.40
CA ILE A 61 6.18 -32.21 1.22
C ILE A 61 7.49 -31.75 0.56
N LYS A 62 7.75 -30.43 0.48
CA LYS A 62 9.00 -29.89 -0.06
C LYS A 62 10.22 -30.33 0.77
N ILE A 63 10.10 -30.33 2.11
CA ILE A 63 11.16 -30.84 3.00
C ILE A 63 11.45 -32.31 2.68
N ALA A 64 10.41 -33.14 2.62
CA ALA A 64 10.54 -34.56 2.35
C ALA A 64 11.20 -34.84 1.00
N LEU A 65 10.83 -34.11 -0.05
CA LEU A 65 11.42 -34.24 -1.38
C LEU A 65 12.87 -33.77 -1.43
N ALA A 66 13.19 -32.65 -0.78
CA ALA A 66 14.55 -32.10 -0.76
C ALA A 66 15.55 -33.07 -0.10
N PHE A 67 15.11 -33.75 0.95
CA PHE A 67 15.94 -34.62 1.79
C PHE A 67 15.51 -36.09 1.74
N ALA A 68 14.91 -36.53 0.64
CA ALA A 68 14.43 -37.91 0.47
C ALA A 68 15.55 -38.92 0.76
N ASP A 69 16.72 -38.68 0.16
CA ASP A 69 17.91 -39.54 0.19
C ASP A 69 18.88 -39.20 1.34
N VAL A 70 18.50 -38.28 2.23
CA VAL A 70 19.35 -37.84 3.35
C VAL A 70 18.87 -38.50 4.65
N GLU A 71 19.81 -39.05 5.41
CA GLU A 71 19.53 -39.64 6.72
C GLU A 71 19.06 -38.56 7.70
N ILE A 72 18.00 -38.85 8.45
CA ILE A 72 17.30 -37.85 9.29
C ILE A 72 18.24 -37.31 10.39
N ASN A 73 19.06 -38.20 10.98
CA ASN A 73 20.04 -37.87 12.02
C ASN A 73 21.12 -36.87 11.56
N LYS A 74 21.36 -36.79 10.24
CA LYS A 74 22.30 -35.82 9.67
C LYS A 74 21.79 -34.39 9.78
N LEU A 75 20.47 -34.21 9.84
CA LEU A 75 19.79 -32.93 9.80
C LEU A 75 19.31 -32.45 11.18
N ALA A 76 19.45 -33.26 12.23
CA ALA A 76 18.91 -32.99 13.56
C ALA A 76 19.34 -31.62 14.13
N LYS A 77 20.57 -31.19 13.83
CA LYS A 77 21.16 -29.93 14.33
C LYS A 77 20.84 -28.69 13.48
N ILE A 78 19.88 -28.77 12.57
CA ILE A 78 19.41 -27.65 11.75
C ILE A 78 18.11 -27.15 12.35
N GLU A 79 17.97 -25.84 12.49
CA GLU A 79 16.73 -25.30 13.03
C GLU A 79 15.53 -25.57 12.11
N PRO A 80 14.34 -25.91 12.67
CA PRO A 80 13.12 -26.12 11.87
C PRO A 80 12.82 -24.97 10.90
N ARG A 81 12.99 -23.72 11.37
CA ARG A 81 12.77 -22.53 10.56
C ARG A 81 13.70 -22.49 9.34
N THR A 82 14.95 -22.92 9.53
CA THR A 82 15.95 -22.99 8.46
C THR A 82 15.58 -24.05 7.43
N LEU A 83 15.09 -25.23 7.85
CA LEU A 83 14.60 -26.28 6.94
C LEU A 83 13.48 -25.78 6.04
N PHE A 84 12.47 -25.11 6.60
CA PHE A 84 11.38 -24.52 5.81
C PHE A 84 11.91 -23.43 4.86
N LYS A 85 12.85 -22.60 5.31
CA LYS A 85 13.44 -21.53 4.50
C LYS A 85 14.19 -22.09 3.28
N ILE A 86 15.11 -23.03 3.46
CA ILE A 86 15.96 -23.54 2.37
C ILE A 86 15.19 -24.41 1.38
N THR A 87 14.05 -24.98 1.78
CA THR A 87 13.20 -25.81 0.90
C THR A 87 12.07 -25.02 0.24
N SER A 88 11.81 -23.78 0.69
CA SER A 88 10.71 -22.95 0.18
C SER A 88 10.83 -22.59 -1.30
N THR A 89 12.05 -22.31 -1.78
CA THR A 89 12.33 -21.62 -3.05
C THR A 89 13.54 -22.21 -3.78
N LYS A 90 13.52 -22.15 -5.11
CA LYS A 90 14.61 -22.70 -5.96
C LYS A 90 15.96 -22.00 -5.78
N LYS A 91 15.99 -20.76 -5.23
CA LYS A 91 17.23 -20.02 -4.96
C LYS A 91 18.18 -20.73 -3.98
N PHE A 92 17.65 -21.62 -3.16
CA PHE A 92 18.43 -22.39 -2.18
C PHE A 92 18.68 -23.83 -2.64
N ALA A 93 18.45 -24.16 -3.91
CA ALA A 93 18.70 -25.51 -4.44
C ALA A 93 20.16 -25.95 -4.20
N LEU A 94 21.12 -25.04 -4.41
CA LEU A 94 22.54 -25.28 -4.15
C LEU A 94 22.84 -25.51 -2.65
N VAL A 95 22.09 -24.88 -1.76
CA VAL A 95 22.21 -25.12 -0.30
C VAL A 95 21.75 -26.54 0.03
N VAL A 96 20.60 -26.95 -0.50
CA VAL A 96 20.07 -28.32 -0.32
C VAL A 96 21.03 -29.36 -0.88
N GLU A 97 21.60 -29.10 -2.06
CA GLU A 97 22.60 -29.98 -2.68
C GLU A 97 23.90 -30.04 -1.87
N GLY A 98 24.39 -28.90 -1.36
CA GLY A 98 25.54 -28.85 -0.46
C GLY A 98 25.31 -29.64 0.83
N ILE A 99 24.11 -29.57 1.41
CA ILE A 99 23.71 -30.37 2.58
C ILE A 99 23.71 -31.87 2.23
N ARG A 100 23.15 -32.24 1.07
CA ARG A 100 23.13 -33.63 0.59
C ARG A 100 24.54 -34.21 0.48
N ASN A 101 25.45 -33.44 -0.11
CA ASN A 101 26.82 -33.85 -0.41
C ASN A 101 27.80 -33.69 0.76
N SER A 102 27.41 -33.03 1.85
CA SER A 102 28.27 -32.87 3.04
C SER A 102 28.64 -34.21 3.67
N VAL A 103 29.83 -34.31 4.28
CA VAL A 103 30.26 -35.51 5.01
C VAL A 103 30.05 -35.28 6.51
N GLY A 104 29.35 -36.19 7.19
CA GLY A 104 29.06 -36.09 8.63
C GLY A 104 27.80 -35.27 8.98
N HIS A 105 27.67 -34.90 10.26
CA HIS A 105 26.51 -34.15 10.76
C HIS A 105 26.47 -32.73 10.22
N VAL A 106 25.29 -32.28 9.77
CA VAL A 106 25.08 -30.94 9.27
C VAL A 106 24.63 -30.06 10.43
N THR A 107 25.43 -29.02 10.72
CA THR A 107 25.11 -28.03 11.75
C THR A 107 24.40 -26.82 11.14
N GLN A 108 23.64 -26.09 11.96
CA GLN A 108 23.03 -24.81 11.58
C GLN A 108 24.05 -23.84 10.95
N GLN A 109 25.25 -23.73 11.52
CA GLN A 109 26.31 -22.84 11.02
C GLN A 109 26.79 -23.21 9.61
N LEU A 110 26.87 -24.52 9.29
CA LEU A 110 27.22 -24.96 7.94
C LEU A 110 26.15 -24.53 6.93
N VAL A 111 24.87 -24.67 7.29
CA VAL A 111 23.75 -24.26 6.44
C VAL A 111 23.76 -22.75 6.21
N GLU A 112 24.06 -21.96 7.25
CA GLU A 112 24.19 -20.51 7.14
C GLU A 112 25.32 -20.12 6.18
N ASN A 113 26.50 -20.74 6.32
CA ASN A 113 27.63 -20.51 5.40
C ASN A 113 27.27 -20.86 3.94
N LEU A 114 26.53 -21.95 3.71
CA LEU A 114 26.03 -22.30 2.37
C LEU A 114 25.03 -21.27 1.83
N ILE A 115 24.13 -20.76 2.69
CA ILE A 115 23.20 -19.69 2.34
C ILE A 115 23.98 -18.42 1.96
N GLU A 116 25.02 -18.07 2.71
CA GLU A 116 25.87 -16.92 2.45
C GLU A 116 26.62 -17.06 1.13
N ALA A 117 27.20 -18.24 0.86
CA ALA A 117 27.88 -18.54 -0.39
C ALA A 117 26.94 -18.44 -1.61
N CYS A 118 25.64 -18.70 -1.42
CA CYS A 118 24.63 -18.55 -2.46
C CYS A 118 24.17 -17.09 -2.66
N LYS A 119 24.53 -16.14 -1.78
CA LYS A 119 24.25 -14.72 -2.01
C LYS A 119 25.14 -14.27 -3.18
N ARG A 120 24.52 -13.90 -4.31
CA ARG A 120 25.25 -13.31 -5.44
C ARG A 120 26.10 -12.15 -4.93
N PRO A 121 27.38 -12.03 -5.33
CA PRO A 121 28.17 -10.86 -5.01
C PRO A 121 27.37 -9.64 -5.47
N ARG A 122 27.12 -8.70 -4.55
CA ARG A 122 26.53 -7.42 -4.91
C ARG A 122 27.45 -6.80 -5.95
N THR A 123 27.01 -6.72 -7.19
CA THR A 123 27.71 -5.94 -8.22
C THR A 123 27.92 -4.55 -7.65
N ALA A 124 29.18 -4.08 -7.68
CA ALA A 124 29.54 -2.75 -7.22
C ALA A 124 28.55 -1.73 -7.81
N LYS A 125 28.07 -0.81 -6.97
CA LYS A 125 27.16 0.24 -7.44
C LYS A 125 27.90 1.03 -8.53
N PRO A 126 27.31 1.25 -9.71
CA PRO A 126 27.93 2.11 -10.71
C PRO A 126 28.14 3.51 -10.13
N ASP A 127 29.26 4.16 -10.47
CA ASP A 127 29.61 5.51 -10.00
C ASP A 127 28.57 6.58 -10.36
N LYS A 128 27.73 6.32 -11.37
CA LYS A 128 26.63 7.19 -11.77
C LYS A 128 25.29 6.50 -11.53
N PRO A 129 24.31 7.19 -10.92
CA PRO A 129 22.95 6.67 -10.83
C PRO A 129 22.40 6.43 -12.23
N SER A 130 21.88 5.23 -12.47
CA SER A 130 21.26 4.84 -13.72
C SER A 130 19.88 4.25 -13.45
N ILE A 131 18.89 4.78 -14.16
CA ILE A 131 17.52 4.27 -14.20
C ILE A 131 17.36 3.15 -15.24
N TRP A 132 18.39 2.87 -16.04
CA TRP A 132 18.36 1.79 -17.02
C TRP A 132 18.63 0.43 -16.36
N ARG A 133 17.82 -0.56 -16.73
CA ARG A 133 17.98 -1.97 -16.37
C ARG A 133 18.14 -2.79 -17.64
N ALA A 134 19.13 -3.67 -17.66
CA ALA A 134 19.30 -4.63 -18.74
C ALA A 134 18.34 -5.80 -18.53
N GLU A 135 17.59 -6.15 -19.57
CA GLU A 135 16.74 -7.33 -19.62
C GLU A 135 17.55 -8.55 -20.12
N LYS A 136 16.99 -9.76 -19.94
CA LYS A 136 17.67 -11.00 -20.32
C LYS A 136 17.90 -11.14 -21.83
N ASP A 137 17.11 -10.45 -22.63
CA ASP A 137 17.16 -10.42 -24.10
C ASP A 137 18.16 -9.38 -24.65
N GLY A 138 18.85 -8.64 -23.78
CA GLY A 138 19.77 -7.57 -24.17
C GLY A 138 19.08 -6.22 -24.41
N SER A 139 17.76 -6.14 -24.32
CA SER A 139 17.04 -4.88 -24.31
C SER A 139 17.24 -4.12 -22.99
N ARG A 140 16.87 -2.85 -22.96
CA ARG A 140 16.94 -2.02 -21.75
C ARG A 140 15.56 -1.49 -21.41
N SER A 141 15.17 -1.64 -20.16
CA SER A 141 13.98 -1.03 -19.59
C SER A 141 14.38 0.18 -18.73
N CYS A 142 13.60 1.27 -18.83
CA CYS A 142 13.71 2.39 -17.93
C CYS A 142 12.90 2.08 -16.66
N VAL A 143 13.57 2.11 -15.50
CA VAL A 143 12.96 1.83 -14.19
C VAL A 143 13.24 3.00 -13.27
N VAL A 144 12.21 3.81 -13.04
CA VAL A 144 12.24 4.88 -12.04
C VAL A 144 12.14 4.24 -10.64
N PRO A 145 13.09 4.50 -9.73
CA PRO A 145 12.99 4.03 -8.35
C PRO A 145 11.73 4.56 -7.65
N PRO A 146 11.31 3.95 -6.52
CA PRO A 146 10.20 4.47 -5.73
C PRO A 146 10.41 5.94 -5.37
N ILE A 147 9.46 6.79 -5.76
CA ILE A 147 9.46 8.22 -5.46
C ILE A 147 8.85 8.38 -4.06
N LYS A 148 9.61 8.99 -3.15
CA LYS A 148 9.18 9.26 -1.77
C LYS A 148 9.30 10.77 -1.54
N GLU A 149 8.16 11.44 -1.67
CA GLU A 149 8.00 12.88 -1.46
C GLU A 149 7.01 13.08 -0.31
N ASP A 150 7.26 14.04 0.56
CA ASP A 150 6.42 14.30 1.74
C ASP A 150 5.06 14.91 1.36
N ASP A 151 5.01 15.66 0.26
CA ASP A 151 3.79 16.26 -0.29
C ASP A 151 3.04 15.32 -1.25
N HIS A 152 3.64 14.17 -1.58
CA HIS A 152 3.14 13.18 -2.54
C HIS A 152 2.77 13.76 -3.91
N TYR A 153 3.31 14.93 -4.28
CA TYR A 153 2.84 15.72 -5.42
C TYR A 153 2.90 14.94 -6.73
N THR A 154 4.01 14.24 -6.99
CA THR A 154 4.19 13.47 -8.23
C THR A 154 3.15 12.35 -8.36
N GLY A 155 2.91 11.61 -7.28
CA GLY A 155 1.93 10.50 -7.27
C GLY A 155 0.49 11.00 -7.46
N ILE A 156 0.11 12.07 -6.75
CA ILE A 156 -1.22 12.68 -6.86
C ILE A 156 -1.45 13.21 -8.28
N SER A 157 -0.45 13.84 -8.88
CA SER A 157 -0.55 14.40 -10.23
C SER A 157 -0.74 13.32 -11.29
N ILE A 158 0.04 12.22 -11.21
CA ILE A 158 -0.11 11.08 -12.12
C ILE A 158 -1.50 10.45 -11.94
N GLN A 159 -1.93 10.19 -10.71
CA GLN A 159 -3.24 9.56 -10.46
C GLN A 159 -4.39 10.42 -10.98
N ARG A 160 -4.32 11.75 -10.79
CA ARG A 160 -5.32 12.68 -11.32
C ARG A 160 -5.43 12.59 -12.85
N ALA A 161 -4.31 12.53 -13.57
CA ALA A 161 -4.31 12.37 -15.02
C ALA A 161 -4.89 11.01 -15.43
N MET A 162 -4.61 9.95 -14.67
CA MET A 162 -5.20 8.63 -14.91
C MET A 162 -6.73 8.65 -14.74
N ASP A 163 -7.21 9.26 -13.66
CA ASP A 163 -8.64 9.27 -13.30
C ASP A 163 -9.47 10.19 -14.21
N ASN A 164 -8.94 11.38 -14.52
CA ASN A 164 -9.69 12.41 -15.24
C ASN A 164 -9.51 12.33 -16.76
N GLU A 165 -8.34 11.91 -17.23
CA GLU A 165 -7.99 11.96 -18.65
C GLU A 165 -7.86 10.56 -19.28
N GLY A 166 -7.99 9.50 -18.46
CA GLY A 166 -7.82 8.11 -18.91
C GLY A 166 -6.39 7.79 -19.36
N MET A 167 -5.42 8.63 -18.99
CA MET A 167 -4.02 8.48 -19.38
C MET A 167 -3.37 7.34 -18.60
N THR A 168 -2.40 6.62 -19.18
CA THR A 168 -1.58 5.68 -18.40
C THR A 168 -0.42 6.41 -17.73
N ALA A 169 0.04 5.92 -16.57
CA ALA A 169 1.22 6.48 -15.90
C ALA A 169 2.47 6.53 -16.82
N GLN A 170 2.62 5.55 -17.72
CA GLN A 170 3.72 5.55 -18.69
C GLN A 170 3.61 6.69 -19.72
N SER A 171 2.40 6.97 -20.20
CA SER A 171 2.13 8.08 -21.12
C SER A 171 2.40 9.42 -20.43
N PHE A 172 1.93 9.59 -19.20
CA PHE A 172 2.17 10.80 -18.41
C PHE A 172 3.66 11.07 -18.23
N VAL A 173 4.43 10.04 -17.83
CA VAL A 173 5.90 10.18 -17.66
C VAL A 173 6.58 10.53 -18.99
N ARG A 174 6.14 9.94 -20.11
CA ARG A 174 6.66 10.26 -21.44
C ARG A 174 6.39 11.72 -21.82
N GLU A 175 5.19 12.19 -21.57
CA GLU A 175 4.76 13.56 -21.84
C GLU A 175 5.50 14.58 -20.96
N ALA A 176 5.59 14.32 -19.65
CA ALA A 176 6.36 15.15 -18.74
C ALA A 176 7.84 15.26 -19.14
N ALA A 177 8.44 14.18 -19.63
CA ALA A 177 9.80 14.20 -20.17
C ALA A 177 9.89 15.06 -21.44
N ALA A 178 8.92 14.98 -22.35
CA ALA A 178 8.87 15.82 -23.54
C ALA A 178 8.73 17.31 -23.18
N PHE A 179 7.86 17.64 -22.23
CA PHE A 179 7.74 19.01 -21.69
C PHE A 179 9.06 19.51 -21.11
N ARG A 180 9.81 18.65 -20.41
CA ARG A 180 11.11 19.02 -19.87
C ARG A 180 12.12 19.37 -20.97
N GLU A 181 12.18 18.58 -22.04
CA GLU A 181 13.09 18.84 -23.17
C GLU A 181 12.69 20.09 -23.97
N ALA A 182 11.39 20.25 -24.26
CA ALA A 182 10.86 21.45 -24.93
C ALA A 182 11.13 22.73 -24.11
N TYR A 183 11.04 22.63 -22.78
CA TYR A 183 11.40 23.72 -21.89
C TYR A 183 12.89 24.08 -21.97
N LEU A 184 13.78 23.08 -21.88
CA LEU A 184 15.22 23.31 -21.93
C LEU A 184 15.70 23.83 -23.29
N SER A 185 14.98 23.52 -24.35
CA SER A 185 15.25 24.01 -25.71
C SER A 185 14.65 25.39 -25.99
N GLY A 186 14.00 26.03 -25.01
CA GLY A 186 13.41 27.36 -25.17
C GLY A 186 12.15 27.39 -26.02
N ALA A 187 11.49 26.25 -26.24
CA ALA A 187 10.27 26.15 -27.04
C ALA A 187 9.00 26.59 -26.29
N PHE A 188 9.12 27.02 -25.02
CA PHE A 188 8.00 27.54 -24.22
C PHE A 188 8.19 29.01 -23.86
N LEU A 189 7.09 29.77 -23.96
CA LEU A 189 6.94 31.11 -23.42
C LEU A 189 6.05 31.03 -22.18
N LEU A 190 6.52 31.58 -21.07
CA LEU A 190 5.69 31.73 -19.88
C LEU A 190 4.75 32.92 -20.08
N VAL A 191 3.45 32.65 -20.21
CA VAL A 191 2.44 33.68 -20.54
C VAL A 191 1.88 34.37 -19.28
N SER A 192 2.02 33.77 -18.09
CA SER A 192 1.50 34.30 -16.83
C SER A 192 2.33 33.90 -15.62
N GLU A 193 2.04 34.50 -14.47
CA GLU A 193 2.61 34.08 -13.19
C GLU A 193 2.21 32.63 -12.85
N LEU A 194 3.14 31.90 -12.21
CA LEU A 194 2.91 30.53 -11.80
C LEU A 194 2.23 30.46 -10.43
N PRO A 195 1.28 29.53 -10.23
CA PRO A 195 0.74 29.23 -8.91
C PRO A 195 1.85 28.96 -7.88
N PRO A 196 1.66 29.33 -6.59
CA PRO A 196 2.71 29.26 -5.57
C PRO A 196 3.36 27.88 -5.42
N HIS A 197 2.58 26.80 -5.53
CA HIS A 197 3.09 25.43 -5.44
C HIS A 197 3.97 25.06 -6.65
N LEU A 198 3.65 25.52 -7.86
CA LEU A 198 4.50 25.31 -9.04
C LEU A 198 5.73 26.21 -9.02
N GLN A 199 5.60 27.43 -8.49
CA GLN A 199 6.73 28.33 -8.29
C GLN A 199 7.73 27.76 -7.27
N ALA A 200 7.27 27.06 -6.23
CA ALA A 200 8.13 26.36 -5.29
C ALA A 200 8.92 25.20 -5.94
N ILE A 201 8.29 24.47 -6.87
CA ILE A 201 8.90 23.31 -7.54
C ILE A 201 9.84 23.74 -8.69
N LEU A 202 9.38 24.68 -9.51
CA LEU A 202 10.07 25.11 -10.72
C LEU A 202 11.06 26.26 -10.44
N GLY A 203 10.81 27.07 -9.40
CA GLY A 203 11.73 28.05 -8.83
C GLY A 203 12.40 28.97 -9.85
N GLU A 204 13.69 29.25 -9.62
CA GLU A 204 14.55 30.06 -10.50
C GLU A 204 14.89 29.37 -11.83
N LYS A 205 14.53 28.11 -12.03
CA LYS A 205 14.84 27.41 -13.29
C LYS A 205 14.13 28.05 -14.48
N LEU A 206 13.07 28.83 -14.22
CA LEU A 206 12.29 29.66 -15.14
C LEU A 206 12.85 31.05 -15.41
N LYS A 207 13.89 31.48 -14.68
CA LYS A 207 14.64 32.71 -14.97
C LYS A 207 15.64 32.44 -16.10
N TYR A 208 15.17 32.02 -17.28
CA TYR A 208 16.03 32.01 -18.45
C TYR A 208 16.07 33.43 -19.02
N SER A 209 17.21 34.11 -18.88
CA SER A 209 17.55 35.25 -19.73
C SER A 209 17.56 34.73 -21.15
N ALA A 210 16.68 35.25 -22.00
CA ALA A 210 16.77 35.03 -23.44
C ALA A 210 18.24 35.20 -23.87
N PRO A 211 18.78 34.32 -24.74
CA PRO A 211 20.01 34.64 -25.44
C PRO A 211 19.78 35.99 -26.12
N THR A 212 20.60 36.99 -25.81
CA THR A 212 20.64 38.21 -26.60
C THR A 212 20.75 37.79 -28.07
N PRO A 213 19.92 38.33 -28.97
CA PRO A 213 20.09 38.06 -30.38
C PRO A 213 21.52 38.47 -30.73
N VAL A 214 22.31 37.48 -31.13
CA VAL A 214 23.58 37.74 -31.78
C VAL A 214 23.21 38.41 -33.07
N ASP A 215 23.68 39.64 -33.20
CA ASP A 215 23.65 40.44 -34.41
C ASP A 215 24.35 39.62 -35.51
N ASP A 216 23.57 38.94 -36.32
CA ASP A 216 24.02 38.36 -37.58
C ASP A 216 23.03 38.79 -38.64
N ASP A 217 23.51 39.75 -39.45
CA ASP A 217 23.01 40.07 -40.77
C ASP A 217 22.69 38.78 -41.55
N ILE A 218 21.42 38.41 -41.60
CA ILE A 218 20.94 37.40 -42.55
C ILE A 218 20.00 38.10 -43.52
N GLU A 219 20.55 38.32 -44.71
CA GLU A 219 19.88 38.79 -45.92
C GLU A 219 18.49 38.16 -46.09
N VAL A 220 17.52 39.06 -46.14
CA VAL A 220 16.20 38.83 -46.70
C VAL A 220 16.35 38.32 -48.13
N LYS A 221 16.04 37.04 -48.36
CA LYS A 221 15.61 36.55 -49.68
C LYS A 221 14.10 36.44 -49.70
N THR A 222 13.50 37.54 -50.13
CA THR A 222 12.17 37.62 -50.70
C THR A 222 12.00 36.56 -51.78
N TYR A 223 11.04 35.67 -51.61
CA TYR A 223 10.33 35.06 -52.72
C TYR A 223 8.86 35.44 -52.56
N THR A 224 8.49 36.45 -53.34
CA THR A 224 7.13 36.69 -53.78
C THR A 224 6.67 35.46 -54.55
N ASP A 225 5.57 34.85 -54.14
CA ASP A 225 4.65 34.30 -55.12
C ASP A 225 3.20 34.46 -54.65
N GLN A 226 2.37 34.85 -55.59
CA GLN A 226 1.02 35.36 -55.44
C GLN A 226 0.00 34.21 -55.56
N SER A 227 -1.04 34.26 -54.72
CA SER A 227 -2.40 33.80 -55.02
C SER A 227 -3.29 34.46 -53.96
N GLU A 228 -3.95 35.58 -54.25
CA GLU A 228 -5.33 35.64 -54.77
C GLU A 228 -6.23 34.64 -54.04
N THR A 229 -6.96 35.08 -53.00
CA THR A 229 -8.29 35.75 -52.97
C THR A 229 -9.27 34.75 -52.37
N ASP A 230 -9.78 35.04 -51.17
CA ASP A 230 -11.22 35.23 -51.01
C ASP A 230 -11.50 35.89 -49.65
N GLU A 231 -12.14 37.04 -49.74
CA GLU A 231 -12.76 37.76 -48.65
C GLU A 231 -13.97 36.96 -48.14
N THR A 232 -14.05 36.75 -46.83
CA THR A 232 -15.36 36.60 -46.20
C THR A 232 -15.35 37.33 -44.87
N THR A 233 -15.96 38.51 -44.91
CA THR A 233 -16.39 39.31 -43.78
C THR A 233 -17.57 38.68 -43.04
N VAL A 234 -17.82 39.20 -41.83
CA VAL A 234 -19.06 39.10 -41.02
C VAL A 234 -19.07 37.85 -40.11
N GLU A 235 -19.29 37.86 -38.79
CA GLU A 235 -19.88 38.82 -37.84
C GLU A 235 -19.36 38.51 -36.43
N VAL A 236 -19.09 39.55 -35.64
CA VAL A 236 -18.91 39.46 -34.18
C VAL A 236 -20.31 39.44 -33.55
N VAL A 237 -20.64 38.41 -32.80
CA VAL A 237 -21.81 38.41 -31.90
C VAL A 237 -21.31 38.30 -30.47
N GLU A 238 -21.26 39.48 -29.84
CA GLU A 238 -21.19 39.70 -28.41
C GLU A 238 -22.57 39.35 -27.81
N VAL A 239 -22.62 38.41 -26.87
CA VAL A 239 -23.77 38.25 -25.97
C VAL A 239 -23.26 38.34 -24.55
N VAL A 240 -23.38 39.54 -24.01
CA VAL A 240 -23.50 39.82 -22.58
C VAL A 240 -24.91 39.43 -22.18
N GLU A 241 -25.08 38.54 -21.21
CA GLU A 241 -26.32 38.48 -20.46
C GLU A 241 -26.03 38.28 -18.96
N THR A 242 -26.22 39.39 -18.25
CA THR A 242 -26.29 39.53 -16.81
C THR A 242 -27.72 39.24 -16.38
N MET A 243 -27.96 38.42 -15.36
CA MET A 243 -29.17 38.47 -14.52
C MET A 243 -28.90 37.62 -13.26
N GLU A 244 -28.60 38.28 -12.14
CA GLU A 244 -29.54 38.73 -11.10
C GLU A 244 -29.99 37.63 -10.13
N ILE A 245 -29.51 37.83 -8.91
CA ILE A 245 -29.86 37.18 -7.65
C ILE A 245 -31.26 37.65 -7.24
N PRO A 246 -32.07 36.78 -6.62
CA PRO A 246 -32.95 37.25 -5.55
C PRO A 246 -32.52 36.67 -4.18
N GLN A 247 -32.20 37.58 -3.26
CA GLN A 247 -32.25 37.35 -1.82
C GLN A 247 -33.71 37.47 -1.36
N ASP A 248 -34.06 36.68 -0.34
CA ASP A 248 -34.77 37.11 0.88
C ASP A 248 -35.64 35.96 1.42
N ILE A 249 -35.16 35.31 2.49
CA ILE A 249 -36.00 35.09 3.68
C ILE A 249 -35.09 35.29 4.90
N GLU A 250 -35.18 36.49 5.47
CA GLU A 250 -34.82 36.79 6.85
C GLU A 250 -35.95 36.30 7.76
N THR A 251 -35.63 35.50 8.77
CA THR A 251 -36.33 35.55 10.06
C THR A 251 -35.34 35.34 11.20
N SER A 252 -35.39 36.29 12.13
CA SER A 252 -34.44 36.57 13.18
C SER A 252 -34.53 35.64 14.39
N ILE A 253 -33.34 35.27 14.88
CA ILE A 253 -32.83 35.36 16.28
C ILE A 253 -33.78 35.05 17.44
N GLU A 254 -33.46 34.01 18.19
CA GLU A 254 -33.38 33.88 19.67
C GLU A 254 -32.97 32.42 19.93
N GLY A 255 -32.12 31.99 20.87
CA GLY A 255 -31.36 32.54 21.97
C GLY A 255 -30.59 31.33 22.57
N ASN A 256 -29.55 31.58 23.36
CA ASN A 256 -28.71 30.57 24.01
C ASN A 256 -29.49 29.39 24.62
N GLU A 257 -29.20 28.15 24.20
CA GLU A 257 -29.36 26.97 25.06
C GLU A 257 -28.18 26.00 24.87
N ASP A 258 -27.23 26.14 25.78
CA ASP A 258 -26.34 25.04 26.16
C ASP A 258 -27.18 23.86 26.70
N LEU A 259 -26.85 22.66 26.21
CA LEU A 259 -26.99 21.37 26.90
C LEU A 259 -28.40 20.80 27.17
N GLN A 260 -29.07 20.26 26.13
CA GLN A 260 -30.05 19.16 26.28
C GLN A 260 -30.07 18.12 25.11
N LEU A 261 -28.94 17.84 24.44
CA LEU A 261 -28.92 16.94 23.28
C LEU A 261 -28.88 15.43 23.61
N ASN A 262 -28.72 15.05 24.88
CA ASN A 262 -28.22 13.71 25.23
C ASN A 262 -29.26 12.57 25.24
N ASN A 263 -30.56 12.85 25.08
CA ASN A 263 -31.60 11.81 25.17
C ASN A 263 -32.39 11.56 23.87
N SER A 264 -32.09 12.27 22.76
CA SER A 264 -32.93 12.23 21.54
C SER A 264 -32.25 11.70 20.27
N ILE A 265 -30.97 11.33 20.33
CA ILE A 265 -30.20 10.92 19.12
C ILE A 265 -30.47 9.46 18.75
N GLU A 266 -30.68 8.58 19.73
CA GLU A 266 -30.82 7.13 19.54
C GLU A 266 -32.09 6.73 18.74
N SER A 267 -33.07 7.64 18.60
CA SER A 267 -34.31 7.43 17.85
C SER A 267 -34.40 8.19 16.52
N MET A 268 -33.33 8.88 16.10
CA MET A 268 -33.31 9.62 14.84
C MET A 268 -33.16 8.70 13.63
N SER A 269 -33.79 9.07 12.51
CA SER A 269 -33.58 8.37 11.24
C SER A 269 -32.17 8.60 10.71
N PHE A 270 -31.68 7.66 9.90
CA PHE A 270 -30.30 7.71 9.38
C PHE A 270 -30.05 8.94 8.50
N GLU A 271 -31.07 9.51 7.84
CA GLU A 271 -30.96 10.74 7.05
C GLU A 271 -30.75 11.98 7.94
N LYS A 272 -31.42 12.04 9.10
CA LYS A 272 -31.23 13.13 10.07
C LYS A 272 -29.84 13.05 10.69
N ILE A 273 -29.37 11.85 10.99
CA ILE A 273 -28.01 11.63 11.49
C ILE A 273 -26.98 12.03 10.43
N ALA A 274 -27.19 11.68 9.17
CA ALA A 274 -26.32 12.12 8.07
C ALA A 274 -26.27 13.65 7.98
N ALA A 275 -27.43 14.33 8.05
CA ALA A 275 -27.50 15.79 8.04
C ALA A 275 -26.75 16.42 9.24
N LEU A 276 -26.87 15.84 10.44
CA LEU A 276 -26.13 16.29 11.62
C LEU A 276 -24.61 16.12 11.46
N VAL A 277 -24.17 14.97 10.94
CA VAL A 277 -22.75 14.69 10.70
C VAL A 277 -22.18 15.65 9.63
N VAL A 278 -22.99 16.05 8.64
CA VAL A 278 -22.59 17.07 7.65
C VAL A 278 -22.38 18.44 8.28
N GLN A 279 -23.13 18.79 9.32
CA GLN A 279 -22.99 20.07 10.01
C GLN A 279 -21.78 20.13 10.96
N CYS A 280 -21.23 18.98 11.36
CA CYS A 280 -20.07 18.95 12.26
C CYS A 280 -18.84 19.61 11.61
N THR A 281 -18.17 20.45 12.39
CA THR A 281 -16.93 21.13 12.00
C THR A 281 -15.69 20.51 12.61
N THR A 282 -15.85 19.71 13.67
CA THR A 282 -14.77 19.03 14.36
C THR A 282 -14.96 17.52 14.39
N TRP A 283 -13.86 16.77 14.51
CA TRP A 283 -13.91 15.31 14.64
C TRP A 283 -14.61 14.89 15.95
N SER A 284 -14.42 15.64 17.03
CA SER A 284 -15.01 15.34 18.33
C SER A 284 -16.54 15.37 18.31
N GLU A 285 -17.15 16.30 17.57
CA GLU A 285 -18.61 16.36 17.37
C GLU A 285 -19.13 15.11 16.66
N ILE A 286 -18.44 14.66 15.61
CA ILE A 286 -18.81 13.44 14.87
C ILE A 286 -18.74 12.22 15.79
N VAL A 287 -17.69 12.11 16.60
CA VAL A 287 -17.55 11.01 17.57
C VAL A 287 -18.67 11.05 18.61
N ALA A 288 -19.02 12.24 19.12
CA ALA A 288 -20.08 12.40 20.11
C ALA A 288 -21.44 11.92 19.58
N ILE A 289 -21.78 12.26 18.33
CA ILE A 289 -23.01 11.81 17.68
C ILE A 289 -22.96 10.30 17.41
N THR A 290 -21.87 9.82 16.80
CA THR A 290 -21.75 8.42 16.36
C THR A 290 -21.62 7.42 17.51
N SER A 291 -21.14 7.84 18.68
CA SER A 291 -21.09 6.99 19.88
C SER A 291 -22.45 6.67 20.50
N GLN A 292 -23.48 7.42 20.15
CA GLN A 292 -24.84 7.31 20.71
C GLN A 292 -25.79 6.52 19.81
N ILE A 293 -25.30 5.98 18.69
CA ILE A 293 -26.12 5.31 17.68
C ILE A 293 -25.57 3.92 17.36
N ASP A 294 -26.47 3.00 17.04
CA ASP A 294 -26.12 1.62 16.75
C ASP A 294 -25.29 1.51 15.45
N GLU A 295 -24.63 0.36 15.28
CA GLU A 295 -23.74 0.12 14.14
C GLU A 295 -24.44 0.20 12.78
N ARG A 296 -25.69 -0.28 12.69
CA ARG A 296 -26.44 -0.31 11.44
C ARG A 296 -26.84 1.08 11.02
N THR A 297 -27.39 1.87 11.95
CA THR A 297 -27.77 3.27 11.69
C THR A 297 -26.56 4.10 11.28
N ARG A 298 -25.39 3.87 11.89
CA ARG A 298 -24.13 4.49 11.43
C ARG A 298 -23.80 4.16 9.97
N LEU A 299 -23.88 2.89 9.59
CA LEU A 299 -23.56 2.47 8.24
C LEU A 299 -24.54 3.07 7.22
N ASP A 300 -25.83 3.05 7.53
CA ASP A 300 -26.88 3.61 6.67
C ASP A 300 -26.74 5.12 6.52
N SER A 301 -26.44 5.85 7.61
CA SER A 301 -26.12 7.29 7.57
C SER A 301 -24.89 7.59 6.74
N TRP A 302 -23.87 6.71 6.75
CA TRP A 302 -22.68 6.91 5.93
C TRP A 302 -22.99 6.76 4.44
N ASN A 303 -23.81 5.77 4.09
CA ASN A 303 -24.08 5.42 2.70
C ASN A 303 -24.84 6.52 1.96
N VAL A 304 -25.70 7.28 2.66
CA VAL A 304 -26.47 8.39 2.07
C VAL A 304 -25.68 9.69 1.86
N LEU A 305 -24.49 9.82 2.45
CA LEU A 305 -23.66 11.00 2.26
C LEU A 305 -23.12 11.09 0.83
N ALA A 306 -23.08 12.31 0.29
CA ALA A 306 -22.42 12.60 -0.97
C ALA A 306 -20.90 12.39 -0.86
N GLU A 307 -20.25 12.10 -1.99
CA GLU A 307 -18.81 11.82 -2.01
C GLU A 307 -17.97 13.01 -1.52
N SER A 308 -18.41 14.23 -1.79
CA SER A 308 -17.79 15.47 -1.27
C SER A 308 -17.86 15.55 0.26
N GLU A 309 -18.99 15.16 0.85
CA GLU A 309 -19.21 15.15 2.31
C GLU A 309 -18.35 14.07 2.97
N LYS A 310 -18.30 12.86 2.38
CA LYS A 310 -17.45 11.76 2.84
C LYS A 310 -15.98 12.16 2.88
N ARG A 311 -15.50 12.84 1.84
CA ARG A 311 -14.13 13.38 1.78
C ARG A 311 -13.86 14.42 2.87
N ARG A 312 -14.78 15.38 3.05
CA ARG A 312 -14.66 16.41 4.10
C ARG A 312 -14.57 15.78 5.49
N ILE A 313 -15.45 14.83 5.79
CA ILE A 313 -15.47 14.15 7.08
C ILE A 313 -14.20 13.31 7.29
N THR A 314 -13.69 12.68 6.24
CA THR A 314 -12.41 11.96 6.28
C THR A 314 -11.24 12.91 6.57
N ALA A 315 -11.25 14.12 6.01
CA ALA A 315 -10.24 15.14 6.30
C ALA A 315 -10.29 15.61 7.76
N LEU A 316 -11.48 15.73 8.36
CA LEU A 316 -11.63 16.04 9.79
C LEU A 316 -10.96 14.98 10.68
N LYS A 317 -11.07 13.70 10.32
CA LYS A 317 -10.39 12.58 11.02
C LYS A 317 -8.86 12.73 11.02
N GLY A 318 -8.28 13.09 9.87
CA GLY A 318 -6.83 13.26 9.70
C GLY A 318 -6.24 14.49 10.40
N SER A 319 -7.08 15.44 10.82
CA SER A 319 -6.65 16.64 11.53
C SER A 319 -6.30 16.40 13.02
N CYS A 320 -6.56 15.20 13.54
CA CYS A 320 -6.25 14.84 14.92
C CYS A 320 -4.74 14.61 15.10
N LYS A 321 -4.09 15.40 15.96
CA LYS A 321 -2.64 15.35 16.17
C LYS A 321 -2.20 13.98 16.73
N THR A 322 -1.13 13.42 16.17
CA THR A 322 -0.39 12.31 16.77
C THR A 322 0.30 12.77 18.05
N ILE A 323 0.02 12.07 19.16
CA ILE A 323 0.65 12.31 20.46
C ILE A 323 1.64 11.15 20.73
N PRO A 324 2.86 11.42 21.19
CA PRO A 324 3.81 10.37 21.52
C PRO A 324 3.57 9.88 22.96
N SER A 325 2.79 8.79 23.11
CA SER A 325 2.84 7.80 24.21
C SER A 325 1.47 7.14 24.42
N ILE A 326 1.10 6.18 23.56
CA ILE A 326 -0.09 5.34 23.73
C ILE A 326 0.20 4.25 24.79
N LYS A 327 -0.73 4.05 25.73
CA LYS A 327 -0.68 3.03 26.79
C LYS A 327 -1.82 2.02 26.65
N VAL A 328 -1.64 0.85 27.28
CA VAL A 328 -2.71 -0.15 27.40
C VAL A 328 -3.87 0.43 28.19
N GLY A 329 -5.07 0.32 27.64
CA GLY A 329 -6.30 0.91 28.19
C GLY A 329 -6.70 2.25 27.57
N ASP A 330 -5.81 2.91 26.83
CA ASP A 330 -6.14 4.16 26.13
C ASP A 330 -7.17 3.92 25.02
N LYS A 331 -8.00 4.94 24.78
CA LYS A 331 -8.89 4.99 23.62
C LYS A 331 -8.19 5.71 22.48
N VAL A 332 -8.09 5.04 21.34
CA VAL A 332 -7.37 5.53 20.16
C VAL A 332 -8.24 5.47 18.93
N ASN A 333 -8.14 6.48 18.08
CA ASN A 333 -8.64 6.43 16.71
C ASN A 333 -7.58 5.84 15.80
N TRP A 334 -7.97 4.90 14.96
CA TRP A 334 -7.09 4.37 13.91
C TRP A 334 -7.31 5.16 12.61
N VAL A 335 -6.31 5.96 12.23
CA VAL A 335 -6.38 6.92 11.12
C VAL A 335 -6.71 6.21 9.81
N ASN A 336 -6.05 5.07 9.55
CA ASN A 336 -6.23 4.26 8.35
C ASN A 336 -7.36 3.21 8.43
N HIS A 337 -8.17 3.20 9.50
CA HIS A 337 -9.32 2.30 9.55
C HIS A 337 -10.32 2.65 8.44
N TYR A 338 -10.95 1.62 7.86
CA TYR A 338 -11.96 1.68 6.80
C TYR A 338 -12.92 2.88 6.95
N PRO A 339 -13.25 3.60 5.86
CA PRO A 339 -13.91 4.91 5.92
C PRO A 339 -15.39 4.88 6.30
N HIS A 340 -15.94 3.85 6.96
CA HIS A 340 -17.35 3.84 7.35
C HIS A 340 -17.55 4.37 8.79
N LEU A 341 -18.67 5.04 9.09
CA LEU A 341 -18.98 5.56 10.44
C LEU A 341 -18.87 4.49 11.54
N SER A 342 -19.12 3.22 11.24
CA SER A 342 -18.99 2.14 12.22
C SER A 342 -17.55 1.88 12.70
N ALA A 343 -16.55 2.27 11.91
CA ALA A 343 -15.12 2.13 12.17
C ALA A 343 -14.52 3.32 12.93
N TRP A 344 -15.34 4.33 13.25
CA TRP A 344 -14.86 5.64 13.69
C TRP A 344 -15.03 5.86 15.18
N LEU A 345 -15.41 4.82 15.90
CA LEU A 345 -15.38 4.84 17.35
C LEU A 345 -13.93 4.69 17.84
N PRO A 346 -13.61 5.35 18.97
CA PRO A 346 -12.36 5.09 19.67
C PRO A 346 -12.25 3.61 20.02
N LEU A 347 -11.18 2.96 19.59
CA LEU A 347 -10.89 1.58 19.92
C LEU A 347 -10.00 1.53 21.17
N LYS A 348 -10.27 0.60 22.08
CA LYS A 348 -9.45 0.45 23.28
C LYS A 348 -8.19 -0.34 22.99
N VAL A 349 -7.05 0.13 23.48
CA VAL A 349 -5.79 -0.60 23.39
C VAL A 349 -5.78 -1.78 24.36
N GLN A 350 -5.69 -3.01 23.84
CA GLN A 350 -5.61 -4.24 24.63
C GLN A 350 -4.18 -4.66 24.95
N GLU A 351 -3.27 -4.52 23.99
CA GLU A 351 -1.89 -4.99 24.11
C GLU A 351 -0.96 -4.17 23.21
N ILE A 352 0.29 -3.95 23.64
CA ILE A 352 1.32 -3.25 22.86
C ILE A 352 2.54 -4.17 22.77
N ASN A 353 2.92 -4.54 21.54
CA ASN A 353 4.07 -5.41 21.25
C ASN A 353 4.90 -4.84 20.11
N ASN A 354 6.18 -4.54 20.37
CA ASN A 354 7.19 -4.18 19.36
C ASN A 354 6.74 -3.10 18.35
N GLY A 355 6.18 -1.99 18.83
CA GLY A 355 5.71 -0.90 17.94
C GLY A 355 4.35 -1.14 17.29
N GLN A 356 3.67 -2.23 17.63
CA GLN A 356 2.32 -2.54 17.16
C GLN A 356 1.34 -2.69 18.33
N VAL A 357 0.07 -2.45 18.07
CA VAL A 357 -1.01 -2.38 19.05
C VAL A 357 -2.13 -3.33 18.66
N LYS A 358 -2.61 -4.11 19.62
CA LYS A 358 -3.85 -4.86 19.50
C LYS A 358 -5.01 -4.00 19.98
N LEU A 359 -5.94 -3.70 19.09
CA LEU A 359 -7.14 -2.93 19.41
C LEU A 359 -8.32 -3.86 19.74
N GLU A 360 -9.20 -3.40 20.62
CA GLU A 360 -10.48 -4.05 20.90
C GLU A 360 -11.28 -4.16 19.59
N LEU A 361 -11.77 -5.37 19.27
CA LEU A 361 -12.47 -5.72 18.03
C LEU A 361 -11.59 -5.90 16.77
N CYS A 362 -10.28 -5.66 16.83
CA CYS A 362 -9.37 -5.96 15.72
C CYS A 362 -8.70 -7.33 15.89
N ASN A 363 -8.83 -8.20 14.89
CA ASN A 363 -8.18 -9.52 14.86
C ASN A 363 -6.70 -9.47 14.46
N PHE A 364 -6.15 -8.28 14.21
CA PHE A 364 -4.78 -8.06 13.74
C PHE A 364 -4.14 -6.89 14.49
N LEU A 365 -2.81 -6.83 14.45
CA LEU A 365 -2.02 -5.78 15.07
C LEU A 365 -1.93 -4.55 14.16
N VAL A 366 -2.09 -3.36 14.74
CA VAL A 366 -2.04 -2.06 14.05
C VAL A 366 -0.77 -1.32 14.45
N PRO A 367 0.02 -0.74 13.53
CA PRO A 367 1.20 0.05 13.89
C PRO A 367 0.83 1.25 14.78
N ILE A 368 1.65 1.53 15.80
CA ILE A 368 1.43 2.67 16.72
C ILE A 368 1.34 3.99 15.96
N GLU A 369 2.07 4.12 14.86
CA GLU A 369 2.14 5.32 14.03
C GLU A 369 0.82 5.63 13.31
N GLU A 370 -0.08 4.65 13.20
CA GLU A 370 -1.40 4.82 12.58
C GLU A 370 -2.49 5.21 13.59
N LEU A 371 -2.14 5.39 14.86
CA LEU A 371 -3.07 5.64 15.95
C LEU A 371 -2.95 7.07 16.50
N SER A 372 -4.08 7.65 16.87
CA SER A 372 -4.16 8.95 17.56
C SER A 372 -5.03 8.83 18.81
N LEU A 373 -4.64 9.43 19.93
CA LEU A 373 -5.46 9.42 21.16
C LEU A 373 -6.76 10.21 20.95
N THR A 374 -7.85 9.71 21.54
CA THR A 374 -9.09 10.48 21.69
C THR A 374 -9.06 11.25 22.99
N TRP A 375 -9.33 12.55 22.90
CA TRP A 375 -9.42 13.47 24.03
C TRP A 375 -10.54 13.11 25.00
#